data_AF-A0A6A6QSQ1-F1
#
_entry.id   AF-A0A6A6QSQ1-F1
#
_cell.length_a   1.000
_cell.length_b   1.000
_cell.length_c   1.000
_cell.angle_alpha   90.00
_cell.angle_beta   90.00
_cell.angle_gamma   90.00
#
_symmetry.space_group_name_H-M   'P 1'
#
loop_
_entity.id
_entity.type
_entity.pdbx_description
1 polymer ?
#
loop_
_entity_poly.entity_id
_entity_poly.type
_entity_poly.pdbx_seq_one_letter_code
_entity_poly.pdbx_strand_id
1 'polypeptide(L)'
;MPTYLCHGFRWPRPLIRIHIILQNLDDAAAEWLMAPATTATLTQNFHTLYPELMASLPSLRFIEQYDPADTTAKSQPFAYVCDQVHEVQLGVDIDEVRGRGVANEAWGALVDLRDKIAPGEKVAWFVVVNGDVERWAPPTVGLLEGSSAGSGVSAGSAISPTSGSGSSMGREEDGEKQRKGFRKWFGRNSLRKSKSMRDLNIDESIESHPGTPPSLPQTAPGTAV
;
A
#
# COMPACT_ATOMS: atom_id res chain seq x y z
N MET A 1 0.50 -11.34 15.23
CA MET A 1 0.28 -10.72 13.90
C MET A 1 0.14 -9.23 14.11
N PRO A 2 1.12 -8.42 13.71
CA PRO A 2 1.02 -6.96 13.75
C PRO A 2 -0.34 -6.48 13.23
N THR A 3 -0.96 -5.62 14.00
CA THR A 3 -2.25 -5.02 13.69
C THR A 3 -2.05 -3.53 13.63
N TYR A 4 -2.63 -2.87 12.65
CA TYR A 4 -2.46 -1.45 12.42
C TYR A 4 -3.82 -0.77 12.42
N LEU A 5 -3.91 0.38 13.09
CA LEU A 5 -4.96 1.36 12.88
C LEU A 5 -4.46 2.37 11.85
N CYS A 6 -5.10 2.42 10.69
CA CYS A 6 -4.65 3.21 9.55
C CYS A 6 -5.71 4.24 9.15
N HIS A 7 -5.27 5.45 8.84
CA HIS A 7 -6.02 6.38 8.00
C HIS A 7 -5.48 6.29 6.58
N GLY A 8 -6.35 6.11 5.60
CA GLY A 8 -5.92 5.77 4.25
C GLY A 8 -7.07 5.40 3.33
N PHE A 9 -6.74 4.70 2.25
CA PHE A 9 -7.73 4.04 1.39
C PHE A 9 -7.24 2.64 1.00
N ARG A 10 -8.18 1.79 0.62
CA ARG A 10 -7.88 0.47 0.06
C ARG A 10 -7.34 0.63 -1.35
N TRP A 11 -6.28 -0.10 -1.65
CA TRP A 11 -5.78 -0.27 -3.00
C TRP A 11 -6.02 -1.72 -3.45
N PRO A 12 -7.04 -1.97 -4.30
CA PRO A 12 -7.33 -3.31 -4.79
C PRO A 12 -6.11 -3.94 -5.47
N ARG A 13 -5.83 -5.20 -5.16
CA ARG A 13 -4.69 -5.95 -5.70
C ARG A 13 -4.60 -5.91 -7.23
N PRO A 14 -5.70 -6.04 -8.00
CA PRO A 14 -5.64 -5.89 -9.45
C PRO A 14 -5.14 -4.51 -9.91
N LEU A 15 -5.53 -3.44 -9.21
CA LEU A 15 -5.10 -2.07 -9.54
C LEU A 15 -3.63 -1.82 -9.19
N ILE A 16 -3.13 -2.43 -8.11
CA ILE A 16 -1.70 -2.41 -7.78
C ILE A 16 -0.88 -3.05 -8.91
N ARG A 17 -1.26 -4.25 -9.34
CA ARG A 17 -0.59 -4.96 -10.45
C ARG A 17 -0.60 -4.12 -11.73
N ILE A 18 -1.75 -3.53 -12.06
CA ILE A 18 -1.88 -2.64 -13.22
C ILE A 18 -0.95 -1.42 -13.09
N HIS A 19 -0.89 -0.79 -11.93
CA HIS A 19 0.00 0.36 -11.69
C HIS A 19 1.47 -0.01 -11.90
N ILE A 20 1.93 -1.11 -11.31
CA ILE A 20 3.31 -1.61 -11.45
C ILE A 20 3.64 -1.85 -12.93
N ILE A 21 2.75 -2.51 -13.67
CA ILE A 21 2.94 -2.80 -15.10
C ILE A 21 2.99 -1.51 -15.92
N LEU A 22 2.02 -0.61 -15.73
CA LEU A 22 1.93 0.63 -16.52
C LEU A 22 3.09 1.59 -16.27
N GLN A 23 3.66 1.55 -15.07
CA GLN A 23 4.78 2.41 -14.67
C GLN A 23 6.15 1.74 -14.85
N ASN A 24 6.20 0.48 -15.34
CA ASN A 24 7.42 -0.33 -15.48
C ASN A 24 8.26 -0.37 -14.19
N LEU A 25 7.63 -0.77 -13.08
CA LEU A 25 8.29 -0.81 -11.76
C LEU A 25 8.86 -2.20 -11.48
N ASP A 26 10.03 -2.50 -12.04
CA ASP A 26 10.64 -3.84 -11.98
C ASP A 26 10.96 -4.31 -10.55
N ASP A 27 11.30 -3.38 -9.65
CA ASP A 27 11.62 -3.67 -8.24
C ASP A 27 10.38 -3.72 -7.32
N ALA A 28 9.17 -3.63 -7.89
CA ALA A 28 7.91 -3.63 -7.13
C ALA A 28 7.17 -4.97 -7.22
N ALA A 29 6.84 -5.55 -6.08
CA ALA A 29 6.04 -6.76 -5.97
C ALA A 29 4.62 -6.43 -5.56
N ALA A 30 3.66 -6.72 -6.43
CA ALA A 30 2.25 -6.46 -6.14
C ALA A 30 1.71 -7.29 -4.98
N GLU A 31 2.37 -8.38 -4.57
CA GLU A 31 1.96 -9.27 -3.47
C GLU A 31 2.69 -9.00 -2.15
N TRP A 32 3.62 -8.05 -2.14
CA TRP A 32 4.40 -7.73 -0.96
C TRP A 32 4.82 -6.25 -0.94
N LEU A 33 3.86 -5.36 -0.68
CA LEU A 33 4.08 -3.92 -0.82
C LEU A 33 4.98 -3.36 0.27
N MET A 34 4.95 -3.99 1.44
CA MET A 34 5.78 -3.62 2.59
C MET A 34 7.24 -4.07 2.45
N ALA A 35 7.60 -4.80 1.39
CA ALA A 35 9.00 -5.12 1.09
C ALA A 35 9.80 -3.81 0.89
N PRO A 36 11.02 -3.67 1.46
CA PRO A 36 11.79 -2.43 1.38
C PRO A 36 11.99 -1.93 -0.06
N ALA A 37 12.33 -2.82 -1.00
CA ALA A 37 12.49 -2.47 -2.41
C ALA A 37 11.18 -1.99 -3.04
N THR A 38 10.08 -2.70 -2.79
CA THR A 38 8.77 -2.33 -3.34
C THR A 38 8.25 -1.01 -2.77
N THR A 39 8.38 -0.80 -1.46
CA THR A 39 8.03 0.47 -0.82
C THR A 39 8.85 1.62 -1.40
N ALA A 40 10.18 1.48 -1.51
CA ALA A 40 11.04 2.52 -2.08
C ALA A 40 10.65 2.85 -3.52
N THR A 41 10.44 1.83 -4.36
CA THR A 41 10.07 1.98 -5.76
C THR A 41 8.70 2.65 -5.94
N LEU A 42 7.69 2.24 -5.18
CA LEU A 42 6.35 2.85 -5.23
C LEU A 42 6.37 4.29 -4.73
N THR A 43 7.04 4.56 -3.60
CA THR A 43 7.18 5.91 -3.06
C THR A 43 7.88 6.84 -4.05
N GLN A 44 8.99 6.40 -4.65
CA GLN A 44 9.70 7.18 -5.67
C GLN A 44 8.83 7.42 -6.92
N ASN A 45 8.08 6.41 -7.35
CA ASN A 45 7.15 6.55 -8.46
C ASN A 45 6.04 7.57 -8.14
N PHE A 46 5.48 7.56 -6.93
CA PHE A 46 4.48 8.52 -6.52
C PHE A 46 5.03 9.96 -6.45
N HIS A 47 6.25 10.15 -5.96
CA HIS A 47 6.92 11.45 -6.02
C HIS A 47 7.15 11.94 -7.45
N THR A 48 7.38 11.02 -8.39
CA THR A 48 7.57 11.35 -9.81
C THR A 48 6.24 11.72 -10.48
N LEU A 49 5.18 10.96 -10.24
CA LEU A 49 3.88 11.16 -10.90
C LEU A 49 3.07 12.30 -10.28
N TYR A 50 3.15 12.45 -8.96
CA TYR A 50 2.27 13.31 -8.17
C TYR A 50 3.05 14.16 -7.15
N PRO A 51 4.05 14.96 -7.57
CA PRO A 51 4.92 15.69 -6.64
C PRO A 51 4.17 16.61 -5.68
N GLU A 52 3.17 17.34 -6.19
CA GLU A 52 2.33 18.24 -5.37
C GLU A 52 1.55 17.49 -4.29
N LEU A 53 1.00 16.30 -4.62
CA LEU A 53 0.26 15.50 -3.63
C LEU A 53 1.20 14.94 -2.58
N MET A 54 2.40 14.52 -2.99
CA MET A 54 3.38 13.94 -2.08
C MET A 54 3.99 14.98 -1.14
N ALA A 55 4.03 16.26 -1.53
CA ALA A 55 4.43 17.35 -0.64
C ALA A 55 3.50 17.45 0.59
N SER A 56 2.21 17.16 0.41
CA SER A 56 1.21 17.12 1.49
C SER A 56 1.09 15.76 2.19
N LEU A 57 1.83 14.74 1.75
CA LEU A 57 1.77 13.36 2.27
C LEU A 57 3.16 12.82 2.68
N PRO A 58 3.91 13.52 3.55
CA PRO A 58 5.29 13.13 3.90
C PRO A 58 5.39 11.80 4.67
N SER A 59 4.31 11.36 5.30
CA SER A 59 4.24 10.13 6.10
C SER A 59 3.53 8.98 5.39
N LEU A 60 3.36 9.05 4.07
CA LEU A 60 2.68 8.02 3.30
C LEU A 60 3.37 6.66 3.48
N ARG A 61 2.59 5.64 3.82
CA ARG A 61 3.02 4.26 4.00
C ARG A 61 2.07 3.29 3.33
N PHE A 62 2.62 2.15 2.93
CA PHE A 62 1.84 1.02 2.42
C PHE A 62 1.64 -0.01 3.54
N ILE A 63 0.42 -0.49 3.71
CA ILE A 63 0.09 -1.53 4.69
C ILE A 63 -0.62 -2.68 4.00
N GLU A 64 -0.18 -3.90 4.30
CA GLU A 64 -0.67 -5.11 3.66
C GLU A 64 -1.66 -5.86 4.57
N GLN A 65 -2.61 -6.55 3.95
CA GLN A 65 -3.35 -7.62 4.62
C GLN A 65 -2.65 -8.93 4.37
N TYR A 66 -2.36 -9.64 5.44
CA TYR A 66 -1.80 -10.98 5.34
C TYR A 66 -2.17 -11.82 6.55
N ASP A 67 -2.59 -13.05 6.29
CA ASP A 67 -2.78 -14.08 7.29
C ASP A 67 -1.93 -15.29 6.90
N PRO A 68 -0.87 -15.64 7.65
CA PRO A 68 -0.04 -16.80 7.35
C PRO A 68 -0.78 -18.13 7.48
N ALA A 69 -1.91 -18.17 8.19
CA ALA A 69 -2.73 -19.38 8.31
C ALA A 69 -3.64 -19.58 7.10
N ASP A 70 -3.88 -18.53 6.30
CA ASP A 70 -4.63 -18.64 5.06
C ASP A 70 -3.73 -19.26 3.96
N THR A 71 -3.90 -20.56 3.75
CA THR A 71 -3.24 -21.31 2.68
C THR A 71 -4.05 -21.37 1.38
N THR A 72 -5.23 -20.73 1.36
CA THR A 72 -6.18 -20.80 0.23
C THR A 72 -5.96 -19.66 -0.76
N ALA A 73 -5.57 -18.48 -0.28
CA ALA A 73 -5.29 -17.32 -1.09
C ALA A 73 -3.79 -17.01 -1.13
N LYS A 74 -3.25 -16.75 -2.34
CA LYS A 74 -1.87 -16.29 -2.50
C LYS A 74 -1.63 -14.90 -1.90
N SER A 75 -2.67 -14.07 -1.92
CA SER A 75 -2.66 -12.72 -1.36
C SER A 75 -4.07 -12.24 -1.06
N GLN A 76 -4.15 -11.34 -0.08
CA GLN A 76 -5.40 -10.69 0.29
C GLN A 76 -5.80 -9.63 -0.74
N PRO A 77 -7.11 -9.36 -0.90
CA PRO A 77 -7.66 -8.58 -2.01
C PRO A 77 -7.27 -7.10 -2.00
N PHE A 78 -6.83 -6.55 -0.87
CA PHE A 78 -6.41 -5.15 -0.76
C PHE A 78 -5.08 -5.03 -0.02
N ALA A 79 -4.28 -4.06 -0.46
CA ALA A 79 -3.36 -3.37 0.42
C ALA A 79 -3.94 -1.98 0.74
N TYR A 80 -3.24 -1.19 1.53
CA TYR A 80 -3.67 0.14 1.93
C TYR A 80 -2.57 1.16 1.66
N VAL A 81 -2.98 2.34 1.24
CA VAL A 81 -2.14 3.52 1.10
C VAL A 81 -2.58 4.50 2.17
N CYS A 82 -1.68 4.79 3.11
CA CYS A 82 -2.02 5.41 4.39
C CYS A 82 -1.14 6.60 4.68
N ASP A 83 -1.70 7.75 5.03
CA ASP A 83 -0.97 8.90 5.54
C ASP A 83 -0.70 8.79 7.05
N GLN A 84 -1.58 8.10 7.79
CA GLN A 84 -1.38 7.78 9.20
C GLN A 84 -1.47 6.27 9.43
N VAL A 85 -0.52 5.75 10.20
CA VAL A 85 -0.47 4.33 10.57
C VAL A 85 0.00 4.23 12.01
N HIS A 86 -0.81 3.60 12.85
CA HIS A 86 -0.53 3.34 14.24
C HIS A 86 -0.45 1.83 14.45
N GLU A 87 0.68 1.34 14.90
CA GLU A 87 0.82 -0.07 15.27
C GLU A 87 0.10 -0.32 16.59
N VAL A 88 -0.78 -1.32 16.58
CA VAL A 88 -1.49 -1.81 17.75
C VAL A 88 -0.64 -2.88 18.41
N GLN A 89 -0.11 -2.56 19.59
CA GLN A 89 0.63 -3.50 20.41
C GLN A 89 -0.35 -4.42 21.16
N LEU A 90 -0.73 -4.05 22.39
CA LEU A 90 -1.73 -4.76 23.18
C LEU A 90 -3.15 -4.22 22.99
N GLY A 91 -3.26 -2.93 22.67
CA GLY A 91 -4.51 -2.21 22.47
C GLY A 91 -4.26 -0.77 22.04
N VAL A 92 -5.31 -0.10 21.57
CA VAL A 92 -5.26 1.31 21.17
C VAL A 92 -6.60 1.97 21.48
N ASP A 93 -6.57 3.21 21.97
CA ASP A 93 -7.76 4.05 22.05
C ASP A 93 -8.04 4.65 20.66
N ILE A 94 -9.14 4.20 20.05
CA ILE A 94 -9.52 4.61 18.71
C ILE A 94 -9.92 6.09 18.68
N ASP A 95 -10.58 6.58 19.73
CA ASP A 95 -11.04 7.96 19.80
C ASP A 95 -9.86 8.90 20.02
N GLU A 96 -8.86 8.50 20.81
CA GLU A 96 -7.61 9.24 20.95
C GLU A 96 -6.87 9.37 19.61
N VAL A 97 -6.70 8.27 18.87
CA VAL A 97 -5.97 8.28 17.59
C VAL A 97 -6.73 9.09 16.54
N ARG A 98 -8.05 8.87 16.39
CA ARG A 98 -8.86 9.59 15.41
C ARG A 98 -9.07 11.06 15.79
N GLY A 99 -9.07 11.38 17.09
CA GLY A 99 -9.24 12.72 17.64
C GLY A 99 -8.10 13.67 17.27
N ARG A 100 -6.90 13.14 16.93
CA ARG A 100 -5.79 13.94 16.38
C ARG A 100 -6.14 14.55 15.01
N GLY A 101 -7.10 13.95 14.31
CA GLY A 101 -7.56 14.40 13.01
C GLY A 101 -6.52 14.21 11.89
N VAL A 102 -6.88 14.69 10.71
CA VAL A 102 -6.03 14.69 9.52
C VAL A 102 -6.02 16.12 9.00
N ALA A 103 -4.85 16.66 8.70
CA ALA A 103 -4.74 18.02 8.15
C ALA A 103 -5.53 18.13 6.83
N ASN A 104 -6.23 19.24 6.61
CA ASN A 104 -7.09 19.41 5.43
C ASN A 104 -6.35 19.23 4.11
N GLU A 105 -5.10 19.70 4.03
CA GLU A 105 -4.23 19.55 2.86
C GLU A 105 -3.87 18.07 2.61
N ALA A 106 -3.49 17.34 3.67
CA ALA A 106 -3.20 15.92 3.58
C ALA A 106 -4.46 15.11 3.20
N TRP A 107 -5.62 15.43 3.78
CA TRP A 107 -6.89 14.80 3.42
C TRP A 107 -7.22 15.00 1.94
N GLY A 108 -7.13 16.24 1.45
CA GLY A 108 -7.37 16.56 0.04
C GLY A 108 -6.40 15.83 -0.89
N ALA A 109 -5.11 15.85 -0.56
CA ALA A 109 -4.08 15.16 -1.33
C ALA A 109 -4.30 13.64 -1.37
N LEU A 110 -4.71 13.04 -0.26
CA LEU A 110 -5.00 11.61 -0.16
C LEU A 110 -6.24 11.22 -0.96
N VAL A 111 -7.29 12.06 -0.94
CA VAL A 111 -8.49 11.93 -1.76
C VAL A 111 -8.14 11.95 -3.25
N ASP A 112 -7.34 12.92 -3.69
CA ASP A 112 -6.90 13.07 -5.08
C ASP A 112 -6.00 11.91 -5.52
N LEU A 113 -5.08 11.46 -4.65
CA LEU A 113 -4.24 10.30 -4.92
C LEU A 113 -5.09 9.04 -5.11
N ARG A 114 -6.06 8.81 -4.21
CA ARG A 114 -7.01 7.71 -4.29
C ARG A 114 -7.76 7.74 -5.61
N ASP A 115 -8.24 8.91 -6.05
CA ASP A 115 -8.99 9.02 -7.31
C ASP A 115 -8.13 8.68 -8.54
N LYS A 116 -6.80 8.83 -8.45
CA LYS A 116 -5.86 8.47 -9.51
C LYS A 116 -5.54 6.97 -9.55
N ILE A 117 -5.34 6.31 -8.42
CA ILE A 117 -4.79 4.94 -8.37
C ILE A 117 -5.78 3.86 -7.91
N ALA A 118 -6.85 4.27 -7.22
CA ALA A 118 -7.88 3.39 -6.66
C ALA A 118 -9.27 4.06 -6.78
N PRO A 119 -9.72 4.39 -8.00
CA PRO A 119 -10.97 5.12 -8.21
C PRO A 119 -12.16 4.33 -7.63
N GLY A 120 -13.04 5.02 -6.92
CA GLY A 120 -14.23 4.44 -6.29
C GLY A 120 -14.02 3.91 -4.87
N GLU A 121 -12.78 3.81 -4.39
CA GLU A 121 -12.50 3.44 -3.00
C GLU A 121 -12.78 4.61 -2.04
N LYS A 122 -12.97 4.31 -0.75
CA LYS A 122 -13.17 5.35 0.27
C LYS A 122 -11.88 5.65 1.01
N VAL A 123 -11.67 6.95 1.31
CA VAL A 123 -10.72 7.38 2.33
C VAL A 123 -11.39 7.24 3.69
N ALA A 124 -10.82 6.43 4.58
CA ALA A 124 -11.41 6.12 5.88
C ALA A 124 -10.35 5.60 6.87
N TRP A 125 -10.80 5.34 8.10
CA TRP A 125 -10.04 4.61 9.10
C TRP A 125 -10.27 3.09 8.96
N PHE A 126 -9.20 2.32 9.07
CA PHE A 126 -9.20 0.87 8.93
C PHE A 126 -8.38 0.22 10.03
N VAL A 127 -8.80 -0.97 10.46
CA VAL A 127 -7.94 -1.89 11.22
C VAL A 127 -7.44 -2.95 10.25
N VAL A 128 -6.13 -3.12 10.18
CA VAL A 128 -5.48 -4.00 9.21
C VAL A 128 -4.56 -4.96 9.95
N VAL A 129 -4.78 -6.26 9.73
CA VAL A 129 -3.91 -7.31 10.27
C VAL A 129 -2.91 -7.73 9.21
N ASN A 130 -1.63 -7.70 9.57
CA ASN A 130 -0.55 -8.21 8.77
C ASN A 130 0.25 -9.24 9.60
N GLY A 131 0.14 -10.51 9.25
CA GLY A 131 0.96 -11.55 9.85
C GLY A 131 2.35 -11.70 9.25
N ASP A 132 2.75 -10.85 8.29
CA ASP A 132 4.02 -10.91 7.56
C ASP A 132 4.89 -9.67 7.79
N VAL A 133 5.66 -9.67 8.87
CA VAL A 133 6.69 -8.63 9.11
C VAL A 133 8.12 -9.14 8.96
N GLU A 134 8.31 -10.46 8.81
CA GLU A 134 9.63 -11.11 8.81
C GLU A 134 9.99 -11.78 7.48
N ARG A 135 9.36 -11.43 6.34
CA ARG A 135 9.91 -11.86 5.06
C ARG A 135 11.26 -11.19 4.84
N TRP A 136 12.33 -11.90 5.14
CA TRP A 136 13.64 -11.62 4.61
C TRP A 136 13.70 -12.18 3.18
N ALA A 137 13.83 -11.31 2.18
CA ALA A 137 14.27 -11.73 0.86
C ALA A 137 15.81 -11.75 0.89
N PRO A 138 16.46 -12.89 0.64
CA PRO A 138 17.90 -12.91 0.43
C PRO A 138 18.26 -11.87 -0.65
N PRO A 139 19.38 -11.15 -0.53
CA PRO A 139 19.83 -10.23 -1.57
C PRO A 139 19.87 -10.97 -2.91
N THR A 140 19.16 -10.46 -3.91
CA THR A 140 19.13 -11.04 -5.27
C THR A 140 20.49 -10.95 -5.97
N VAL A 141 21.37 -10.07 -5.49
CA VAL A 141 22.76 -9.91 -5.94
C VAL A 141 23.61 -11.03 -5.34
N GLY A 142 23.65 -12.17 -6.03
CA GLY A 142 24.58 -13.27 -5.71
C GLY A 142 24.13 -14.66 -6.13
N LEU A 143 22.84 -14.87 -6.42
CA LEU A 143 22.32 -16.21 -6.75
C LEU A 143 22.36 -16.55 -8.26
N LEU A 144 22.53 -15.56 -9.13
CA LEU A 144 22.64 -15.77 -10.58
C LEU A 144 24.07 -16.07 -11.06
N GLU A 145 25.10 -15.82 -10.25
CA GLU A 145 26.50 -16.10 -10.60
C GLU A 145 26.97 -17.53 -10.23
N GLY A 146 26.10 -18.36 -9.62
CA GLY A 146 26.48 -19.70 -9.15
C GLY A 146 26.17 -20.87 -10.08
N SER A 147 25.43 -20.69 -11.18
CA SER A 147 24.91 -21.81 -11.98
C SER A 147 25.81 -22.25 -13.15
N SER A 148 27.13 -22.17 -12.98
CA SER A 148 28.10 -22.67 -13.98
C SER A 148 29.32 -23.38 -13.40
N ALA A 149 29.18 -24.11 -12.29
CA ALA A 149 30.22 -25.03 -11.83
C ALA A 149 29.70 -26.48 -11.92
N GLY A 150 30.12 -27.15 -13.00
CA GLY A 150 29.64 -28.44 -13.44
C GLY A 150 29.90 -29.60 -12.48
N SER A 151 29.07 -30.62 -12.65
CA SER A 151 29.33 -31.99 -12.20
C SER A 151 30.63 -32.50 -12.82
N GLY A 152 31.69 -32.57 -12.02
CA GLY A 152 32.98 -33.15 -12.41
C GLY A 152 33.22 -34.48 -11.71
N VAL A 153 32.78 -35.55 -12.34
CA VAL A 153 33.28 -36.91 -12.10
C VAL A 153 34.78 -36.96 -12.40
N SER A 154 35.57 -37.56 -11.51
CA SER A 154 37.02 -37.68 -11.64
C SER A 154 37.40 -38.78 -12.63
N ALA A 155 38.19 -38.46 -13.68
CA ALA A 155 39.02 -39.41 -14.40
C ALA A 155 40.12 -38.71 -15.22
N GLY A 156 41.38 -39.04 -14.92
CA GLY A 156 42.42 -39.35 -15.90
C GLY A 156 42.99 -38.28 -16.84
N SER A 157 44.23 -37.87 -16.55
CA SER A 157 45.39 -37.83 -17.46
C SER A 157 45.32 -37.04 -18.78
N ALA A 158 46.17 -36.00 -18.93
CA ALA A 158 47.19 -35.85 -20.00
C ALA A 158 47.69 -34.38 -20.17
N ILE A 159 48.98 -34.17 -19.87
CA ILE A 159 50.04 -33.54 -20.69
C ILE A 159 49.67 -32.35 -21.63
N SER A 160 50.11 -31.12 -21.25
CA SER A 160 50.82 -30.02 -21.99
C SER A 160 50.41 -29.57 -23.43
N PRO A 161 50.88 -28.41 -23.99
CA PRO A 161 51.25 -27.08 -23.46
C PRO A 161 50.79 -25.87 -24.36
N THR A 162 51.26 -24.67 -23.98
CA THR A 162 51.53 -23.42 -24.76
C THR A 162 50.43 -22.45 -25.20
N SER A 163 50.69 -21.22 -24.76
CA SER A 163 50.35 -19.87 -25.26
C SER A 163 50.07 -19.68 -26.76
N GLY A 164 49.11 -18.79 -27.04
CA GLY A 164 48.98 -18.07 -28.30
C GLY A 164 48.19 -16.77 -28.12
N SER A 165 48.90 -15.65 -28.13
CA SER A 165 48.36 -14.28 -28.20
C SER A 165 47.78 -14.01 -29.60
N GLY A 166 46.67 -13.28 -29.68
CA GLY A 166 46.06 -12.88 -30.95
C GLY A 166 45.05 -11.75 -30.77
N SER A 167 45.52 -10.53 -30.98
CA SER A 167 44.79 -9.26 -31.04
C SER A 167 44.14 -9.01 -32.40
N SER A 168 42.94 -8.42 -32.45
CA SER A 168 42.50 -7.35 -33.40
C SER A 168 40.97 -7.17 -33.25
N MET A 169 40.41 -6.04 -32.81
CA MET A 169 40.25 -4.73 -33.47
C MET A 169 39.35 -4.77 -34.73
N GLY A 170 38.21 -4.09 -34.66
CA GLY A 170 37.23 -3.86 -35.74
C GLY A 170 35.85 -3.52 -35.13
N ARG A 171 35.55 -2.27 -34.76
CA ARG A 171 35.10 -1.11 -35.56
C ARG A 171 33.58 -1.10 -35.80
N GLU A 172 32.95 -0.11 -35.16
CA GLU A 172 31.80 0.75 -35.51
C GLU A 172 30.74 0.22 -36.50
N GLU A 173 29.44 0.32 -36.13
CA GLU A 173 28.54 1.37 -36.67
C GLU A 173 27.12 1.35 -36.07
N ASP A 174 26.48 2.50 -36.27
CA ASP A 174 25.22 3.07 -35.80
C ASP A 174 23.94 2.23 -35.82
N GLY A 175 23.00 2.66 -34.96
CA GLY A 175 21.62 2.18 -34.95
C GLY A 175 20.66 3.06 -34.14
N GLU A 176 20.60 4.36 -34.42
CA GLU A 176 19.55 5.26 -33.94
C GLU A 176 18.20 4.93 -34.59
N LYS A 177 17.17 4.53 -33.81
CA LYS A 177 15.76 4.54 -34.24
C LYS A 177 14.79 4.95 -33.12
N GLN A 178 14.44 6.24 -33.16
CA GLN A 178 13.08 6.81 -33.12
C GLN A 178 11.97 6.11 -32.29
N ARG A 179 11.60 6.84 -31.21
CA ARG A 179 10.28 7.41 -30.92
C ARG A 179 9.04 6.72 -31.53
N LYS A 180 8.14 6.25 -30.66
CA LYS A 180 6.68 6.29 -30.90
C LYS A 180 5.94 6.63 -29.60
N GLY A 181 5.48 7.87 -29.50
CA GLY A 181 4.40 8.26 -28.58
C GLY A 181 3.08 8.33 -29.35
N PHE A 182 2.00 7.81 -28.76
CA PHE A 182 0.58 7.93 -29.12
C PHE A 182 -0.18 7.14 -28.02
N ARG A 183 -1.26 7.57 -27.36
CA ARG A 183 -2.30 8.56 -27.65
C ARG A 183 -2.94 9.08 -26.34
N LYS A 184 -3.33 10.36 -26.39
CA LYS A 184 -4.30 11.01 -25.52
C LYS A 184 -5.63 10.24 -25.51
N TRP A 185 -6.18 10.00 -24.32
CA TRP A 185 -7.63 9.80 -24.13
C TRP A 185 -8.17 10.99 -23.33
N PHE A 186 -8.77 11.94 -24.04
CA PHE A 186 -9.74 12.89 -23.48
C PHE A 186 -11.12 12.37 -23.85
N GLY A 187 -11.99 12.19 -22.85
CA GLY A 187 -13.37 11.74 -23.03
C GLY A 187 -14.23 12.19 -21.87
N ARG A 188 -14.73 13.42 -21.99
CA ARG A 188 -15.57 14.19 -21.07
C ARG A 188 -17.04 13.73 -21.14
N ASN A 189 -17.66 13.50 -19.97
CA ASN A 189 -19.08 13.74 -19.57
C ASN A 189 -19.72 12.56 -18.81
N SER A 190 -19.99 12.76 -17.52
CA SER A 190 -21.33 12.50 -16.95
C SER A 190 -21.55 13.42 -15.76
N LEU A 191 -22.19 14.56 -16.05
CA LEU A 191 -22.85 15.41 -15.06
C LEU A 191 -24.14 14.71 -14.63
N ARG A 192 -24.24 14.31 -13.35
CA ARG A 192 -25.52 14.20 -12.66
C ARG A 192 -25.44 14.89 -11.31
N LYS A 193 -26.27 15.91 -11.18
CA LYS A 193 -26.45 16.82 -10.06
C LYS A 193 -27.73 16.42 -9.33
N SER A 194 -27.69 16.27 -8.01
CA SER A 194 -28.92 16.30 -7.18
C SER A 194 -28.64 16.81 -5.76
N LYS A 195 -29.24 17.97 -5.49
CA LYS A 195 -29.86 18.50 -4.24
C LYS A 195 -29.11 18.27 -2.92
N SER A 196 -28.49 19.29 -2.31
CA SER A 196 -29.10 20.39 -1.53
C SER A 196 -29.95 19.90 -0.35
N MET A 197 -29.36 19.91 0.84
CA MET A 197 -30.06 20.07 2.12
C MET A 197 -29.56 21.36 2.76
N ARG A 198 -30.52 22.14 3.25
CA ARG A 198 -30.37 23.46 3.85
C ARG A 198 -29.88 23.33 5.29
N ASP A 199 -29.15 24.35 5.68
CA ASP A 199 -28.72 24.68 7.03
C ASP A 199 -29.86 24.64 8.06
N LEU A 200 -29.54 24.14 9.25
CA LEU A 200 -30.21 24.52 10.48
C LEU A 200 -29.11 24.93 11.45
N ASN A 201 -29.10 26.20 11.83
CA ASN A 201 -28.40 26.64 13.02
C ASN A 201 -29.28 27.64 13.78
N ILE A 202 -29.12 27.58 15.10
CA ILE A 202 -29.50 28.54 16.14
C ILE A 202 -30.97 28.44 16.63
N ASP A 203 -31.17 27.88 17.83
CA ASP A 203 -31.20 28.75 19.02
C ASP A 203 -30.93 27.98 20.32
N GLU A 204 -30.19 28.64 21.20
CA GLU A 204 -29.67 28.21 22.48
C GLU A 204 -30.49 28.93 23.55
N SER A 205 -31.20 28.19 24.41
CA SER A 205 -31.72 28.75 25.66
C SER A 205 -31.48 27.80 26.83
N ILE A 206 -30.64 28.29 27.73
CA ILE A 206 -30.25 27.74 29.02
C ILE A 206 -31.45 27.85 29.97
N GLU A 207 -31.86 26.75 30.60
CA GLU A 207 -32.46 26.82 31.94
C GLU A 207 -32.21 25.51 32.71
N SER A 208 -31.56 25.65 33.86
CA SER A 208 -31.14 24.59 34.77
C SER A 208 -32.17 24.38 35.88
N HIS A 209 -32.65 23.13 36.09
CA HIS A 209 -33.18 22.69 37.39
C HIS A 209 -32.94 21.18 37.64
N PRO A 210 -32.62 20.77 38.88
CA PRO A 210 -32.25 19.39 39.21
C PRO A 210 -33.50 18.56 39.58
N GLY A 211 -33.64 17.35 39.03
CA GLY A 211 -34.79 16.48 39.33
C GLY A 211 -34.48 15.00 39.18
N THR A 212 -34.27 14.34 40.33
CA THR A 212 -34.50 12.91 40.67
C THR A 212 -33.79 11.80 39.86
N PRO A 213 -33.10 10.84 40.53
CA PRO A 213 -32.58 9.64 39.86
C PRO A 213 -33.71 8.64 39.54
N PRO A 214 -33.55 7.79 38.51
CA PRO A 214 -34.55 6.80 38.13
C PRO A 214 -34.61 5.64 39.14
N SER A 215 -35.82 5.13 39.40
CA SER A 215 -36.09 4.01 40.30
C SER A 215 -35.70 2.66 39.70
N LEU A 216 -35.11 1.79 40.54
CA LEU A 216 -34.78 0.40 40.22
C LEU A 216 -36.03 -0.48 40.13
N PRO A 217 -36.07 -1.50 39.24
CA PRO A 217 -37.18 -2.43 39.15
C PRO A 217 -37.22 -3.39 40.35
N GLN A 218 -38.38 -3.48 41.00
CA GLN A 218 -38.64 -4.43 42.09
C GLN A 218 -38.84 -5.84 41.52
N THR A 219 -38.09 -6.81 42.02
CA THR A 219 -38.31 -8.24 41.78
C THR A 219 -39.38 -8.77 42.73
N ALA A 220 -40.40 -9.44 42.18
CA ALA A 220 -41.45 -10.11 42.96
C ALA A 220 -40.92 -11.43 43.58
N PRO A 221 -41.41 -11.85 44.77
CA PRO A 221 -40.95 -13.07 45.42
C PRO A 221 -41.62 -14.31 44.83
N GLY A 222 -40.81 -15.30 44.48
CA GLY A 222 -41.26 -16.63 44.07
C GLY A 222 -41.90 -17.39 45.23
N THR A 223 -43.07 -17.96 44.96
CA THR A 223 -43.81 -18.84 45.87
C THR A 223 -43.20 -20.23 45.83
N ALA A 224 -42.82 -20.75 46.99
CA ALA A 224 -42.42 -22.15 47.16
C ALA A 224 -43.65 -23.07 47.12
N VAL A 225 -43.52 -24.18 46.40
CA VAL A 225 -44.24 -25.45 46.64
C VAL A 225 -43.21 -26.56 46.55
#